data_AF-A0A5C7EYY4-F1
#
_entry.id   AF-A0A5C7EYY4-F1
#
_cell.length_a   1.000
_cell.length_b   1.000
_cell.length_c   1.000
_cell.angle_alpha   90.00
_cell.angle_beta   90.00
_cell.angle_gamma   90.00
#
_symmetry.space_group_name_H-M   'P 1'
#
loop_
_entity.id
_entity.type
_entity.pdbx_description
1 polymer ?
#
loop_
_entity_poly.entity_id
_entity_poly.type
_entity_poly.pdbx_seq_one_letter_code
_entity_poly.pdbx_strand_id
1 'polypeptide(L)'
;MKKTAILFIFCSLPYFAQNLQKVAEDIKNEGVQIYRSEMASWNGTDLFLTNFKEKENIGGYFSYLENDIPRCIFFSKDNKVIGTIIFPTNYKPENAKLDLTVREFSDVEKEYAAIRQKALTHINNDTIFKRYNNTNLNLVPIINPKEKKVFVLTGPSVNGVMVLGNDYVITFNKKNEIKKVEKLHKGIIVHSNAEIPKESIPEGGSHTHVLEDWPYITSTDVCTLMLYSNSFGIKIYSVISEKYTSIWNAEGNKLVIITNDAMKRIQEDQKKRHP
;
A
#
# COMPACT_ATOMS: atom_id res chain seq x y z
N MET A 1 18.53 -48.01 -35.93
CA MET A 1 18.48 -47.58 -34.51
C MET A 1 19.17 -46.23 -34.37
N LYS A 2 18.43 -45.11 -34.40
CA LYS A 2 18.96 -43.77 -34.10
C LYS A 2 18.43 -43.37 -32.74
N LYS A 3 19.32 -43.25 -31.75
CA LYS A 3 18.99 -42.77 -30.41
C LYS A 3 18.91 -41.24 -30.44
N THR A 4 17.71 -40.70 -30.31
CA THR A 4 17.49 -39.27 -30.11
C THR A 4 17.79 -38.96 -28.64
N ALA A 5 18.92 -38.30 -28.37
CA ALA A 5 19.22 -37.79 -27.04
C ALA A 5 18.45 -36.48 -26.83
N ILE A 6 17.44 -36.51 -25.95
CA ILE A 6 16.75 -35.30 -25.49
C ILE A 6 17.63 -34.69 -24.39
N LEU A 7 18.27 -33.56 -24.69
CA LEU A 7 19.04 -32.79 -23.72
C LEU A 7 18.07 -31.97 -22.85
N PHE A 8 17.77 -32.48 -21.66
CA PHE A 8 17.09 -31.69 -20.62
C PHE A 8 18.08 -30.66 -20.05
N ILE A 9 17.99 -29.41 -20.52
CA ILE A 9 18.68 -28.29 -19.89
C ILE A 9 17.91 -27.94 -18.62
N PHE A 10 18.38 -28.43 -17.48
CA PHE A 10 18.00 -27.92 -16.17
C PHE A 10 18.60 -26.52 -16.02
N CYS A 11 17.83 -25.48 -16.31
CA CYS A 11 18.14 -24.13 -15.86
C CYS A 11 18.05 -24.09 -14.33
N SER A 12 19.17 -24.31 -13.64
CA SER A 12 19.29 -24.01 -12.22
C SER A 12 19.15 -22.50 -12.04
N LEU A 13 17.93 -22.04 -11.70
CA LEU A 13 17.73 -20.65 -11.28
C LEU A 13 18.67 -20.39 -10.09
N PRO A 14 19.53 -19.36 -10.16
CA PRO A 14 20.43 -19.06 -9.05
C PRO A 14 19.62 -18.80 -7.78
N TYR A 15 20.02 -19.41 -6.67
CA TYR A 15 19.34 -19.35 -5.37
C TYR A 15 19.03 -17.90 -4.91
N PHE A 16 19.87 -16.93 -5.29
CA PHE A 16 19.65 -15.50 -5.03
C PHE A 16 18.43 -14.92 -5.76
N ALA A 17 18.12 -15.38 -6.98
CA ALA A 17 16.95 -14.92 -7.73
C ALA A 17 15.64 -15.45 -7.13
N GLN A 18 15.66 -16.68 -6.57
CA GLN A 18 14.51 -17.23 -5.85
C GLN A 18 14.18 -16.43 -4.58
N ASN A 19 15.21 -15.92 -3.89
CA ASN A 19 15.02 -15.07 -2.71
C ASN A 19 14.36 -13.72 -3.07
N LEU A 20 14.84 -13.04 -4.12
CA LEU A 20 14.24 -11.77 -4.57
C LEU A 20 12.80 -11.92 -5.05
N GLN A 21 12.45 -13.05 -5.68
CA GLN A 21 11.07 -13.34 -6.07
C GLN A 21 10.17 -13.47 -4.83
N LYS A 22 10.65 -14.12 -3.76
CA LYS A 22 9.90 -14.24 -2.51
C LYS A 22 9.72 -12.88 -1.83
N VAL A 23 10.77 -12.06 -1.79
CA VAL A 23 10.70 -10.68 -1.27
C VAL A 23 9.68 -9.85 -2.06
N ALA A 24 9.72 -9.91 -3.39
CA ALA A 24 8.75 -9.22 -4.25
C ALA A 24 7.31 -9.67 -3.98
N GLU A 25 7.09 -10.97 -3.81
CA GLU A 25 5.78 -11.53 -3.52
C GLU A 25 5.25 -11.10 -2.14
N ASP A 26 6.11 -11.07 -1.13
CA ASP A 26 5.74 -10.64 0.22
C ASP A 26 5.39 -9.14 0.27
N ILE A 27 6.20 -8.28 -0.37
CA ILE A 27 5.91 -6.84 -0.51
C ILE A 27 4.60 -6.61 -1.26
N LYS A 28 4.40 -7.31 -2.39
CA LYS A 28 3.18 -7.21 -3.18
C LYS A 28 1.96 -7.60 -2.34
N ASN A 29 2.01 -8.73 -1.64
CA ASN A 29 0.87 -9.22 -0.87
C ASN A 29 0.53 -8.30 0.30
N GLU A 30 1.53 -7.75 0.99
CA GLU A 30 1.33 -6.75 2.02
C GLU A 30 0.72 -5.45 1.42
N GLY A 31 1.28 -4.95 0.31
CA GLY A 31 0.76 -3.78 -0.39
C GLY A 31 -0.67 -3.94 -0.89
N VAL A 32 -1.02 -5.12 -1.41
CA VAL A 32 -2.40 -5.48 -1.79
C VAL A 32 -3.31 -5.47 -0.57
N GLN A 33 -2.86 -5.98 0.58
CA GLN A 33 -3.66 -5.97 1.80
C GLN A 33 -3.97 -4.54 2.28
N ILE A 34 -2.97 -3.65 2.24
CA ILE A 34 -3.12 -2.22 2.55
C ILE A 34 -4.09 -1.58 1.55
N TYR A 35 -3.87 -1.79 0.25
CA TYR A 35 -4.74 -1.28 -0.83
C TYR A 35 -6.21 -1.69 -0.62
N ARG A 36 -6.46 -2.96 -0.29
CA ARG A 36 -7.82 -3.47 -0.06
C ARG A 36 -8.49 -2.82 1.15
N SER A 37 -7.73 -2.51 2.19
CA SER A 37 -8.22 -1.75 3.35
C SER A 37 -8.53 -0.30 2.96
N GLU A 38 -7.63 0.33 2.21
CA GLU A 38 -7.78 1.73 1.77
C GLU A 38 -8.94 1.93 0.81
N MET A 39 -9.14 1.01 -0.13
CA MET A 39 -10.31 1.04 -1.02
C MET A 39 -11.63 0.96 -0.25
N ALA A 40 -11.68 0.19 0.85
CA ALA A 40 -12.87 0.11 1.70
C ALA A 40 -13.06 1.42 2.48
N SER A 41 -12.00 2.01 3.01
CA SER A 41 -12.03 3.30 3.70
C SER A 41 -12.44 4.45 2.78
N TRP A 42 -11.85 4.53 1.59
CA TRP A 42 -12.08 5.62 0.64
C TRP A 42 -13.53 5.63 0.17
N ASN A 43 -14.00 4.53 -0.41
CA ASN A 43 -15.39 4.41 -0.87
C ASN A 43 -16.38 4.44 0.30
N GLY A 44 -15.98 3.91 1.47
CA GLY A 44 -16.84 3.84 2.65
C GLY A 44 -17.06 5.20 3.30
N THR A 45 -16.09 6.09 3.24
CA THR A 45 -16.20 7.45 3.78
C THR A 45 -17.28 8.24 3.07
N ASP A 46 -17.31 8.23 1.74
CA ASP A 46 -18.35 8.93 0.98
C ASP A 46 -19.74 8.34 1.29
N LEU A 47 -19.87 7.01 1.23
CA LEU A 47 -21.14 6.33 1.52
C LEU A 47 -21.64 6.61 2.93
N PHE A 48 -20.76 6.57 3.93
CA PHE A 48 -21.13 6.84 5.32
C PHE A 48 -21.54 8.30 5.53
N LEU A 49 -20.73 9.27 5.05
CA LEU A 49 -20.98 10.69 5.27
C LEU A 49 -22.21 11.23 4.52
N THR A 50 -22.64 10.55 3.45
CA THR A 50 -23.90 10.85 2.75
C THR A 50 -25.12 10.39 3.55
N ASN A 51 -25.01 9.31 4.32
CA ASN A 51 -26.15 8.67 4.98
C ASN A 51 -26.23 8.93 6.50
N PHE A 52 -25.10 9.21 7.16
CA PHE A 52 -25.03 9.46 8.59
C PHE A 52 -25.19 10.94 8.92
N LYS A 53 -26.13 11.25 9.83
CA LYS A 53 -26.55 12.63 10.13
C LYS A 53 -25.67 13.32 11.18
N GLU A 54 -25.30 12.61 12.25
CA GLU A 54 -24.63 13.16 13.44
C GLU A 54 -23.10 13.25 13.27
N LYS A 55 -22.65 14.00 12.27
CA LYS A 55 -21.23 14.04 11.86
C LYS A 55 -20.29 14.47 12.99
N GLU A 56 -20.76 15.30 13.90
CA GLU A 56 -20.07 15.76 15.10
C GLU A 56 -19.75 14.63 16.10
N ASN A 57 -20.46 13.51 16.05
CA ASN A 57 -20.24 12.36 16.92
C ASN A 57 -19.15 11.41 16.37
N ILE A 58 -18.69 11.60 15.14
CA ILE A 58 -17.68 10.72 14.54
C ILE A 58 -16.35 10.86 15.30
N GLY A 59 -15.88 9.73 15.85
CA GLY A 59 -14.57 9.60 16.51
C GLY A 59 -13.48 9.12 15.55
N GLY A 60 -13.85 8.35 14.53
CA GLY A 60 -12.94 7.91 13.49
C GLY A 60 -13.45 6.72 12.70
N TYR A 61 -12.55 6.12 11.93
CA TYR A 61 -12.82 4.91 11.16
C TYR A 61 -11.59 4.03 11.05
N PHE A 62 -11.79 2.76 10.72
CA PHE A 62 -10.77 1.86 10.22
C PHE A 62 -11.40 0.80 9.33
N SER A 63 -10.58 0.18 8.49
CA SER A 63 -11.00 -0.91 7.63
C SER A 63 -10.18 -2.17 7.90
N TYR A 64 -10.78 -3.32 7.64
CA TYR A 64 -10.13 -4.61 7.75
C TYR A 64 -10.78 -5.63 6.83
N LEU A 65 -10.10 -6.76 6.65
CA LEU A 65 -10.64 -7.90 5.93
C LEU A 65 -11.10 -8.96 6.93
N GLU A 66 -12.36 -9.37 6.85
CA GLU A 66 -12.86 -10.54 7.57
C GLU A 66 -13.18 -11.63 6.56
N ASN A 67 -12.46 -12.76 6.58
CA ASN A 67 -12.60 -13.84 5.60
C ASN A 67 -12.55 -13.33 4.15
N ASP A 68 -11.57 -12.46 3.84
CA ASP A 68 -11.43 -11.78 2.55
C ASP A 68 -12.57 -10.83 2.16
N ILE A 69 -13.50 -10.52 3.07
CA ILE A 69 -14.55 -9.54 2.83
C ILE A 69 -14.12 -8.19 3.45
N PRO A 70 -13.98 -7.13 2.64
CA PRO A 70 -13.62 -5.81 3.15
C PRO A 70 -14.75 -5.19 3.97
N ARG A 71 -14.39 -4.75 5.16
CA ARG A 71 -15.25 -4.04 6.10
C ARG A 71 -14.65 -2.69 6.41
N CYS A 72 -15.45 -1.64 6.30
CA CYS A 72 -15.12 -0.31 6.81
C CYS A 72 -16.04 0.00 7.99
N ILE A 73 -15.45 0.37 9.13
CA ILE A 73 -16.17 0.67 10.37
C ILE A 73 -15.97 2.13 10.72
N PHE A 74 -17.06 2.81 11.05
CA PHE A 74 -17.07 4.14 11.66
C PHE A 74 -17.46 4.00 13.12
N PHE A 75 -16.76 4.72 13.99
CA PHE A 75 -17.02 4.71 15.42
C PHE A 75 -17.18 6.12 16.00
N SER A 76 -17.95 6.22 17.07
CA SER A 76 -18.22 7.48 17.77
C SER A 76 -17.07 7.91 18.68
N LYS A 77 -17.12 9.14 19.17
CA LYS A 77 -16.20 9.65 20.22
C LYS A 77 -16.26 8.82 21.51
N ASP A 78 -17.39 8.17 21.77
CA ASP A 78 -17.59 7.25 22.91
C ASP A 78 -17.23 5.79 22.59
N ASN A 79 -16.51 5.53 21.50
CA ASN A 79 -16.03 4.21 21.10
C ASN A 79 -17.15 3.18 20.85
N LYS A 80 -18.28 3.61 20.28
CA LYS A 80 -19.32 2.71 19.74
C LYS A 80 -19.22 2.65 18.23
N VAL A 81 -19.46 1.49 17.63
CA VAL A 81 -19.64 1.42 16.18
C VAL A 81 -20.94 2.13 15.83
N ILE A 82 -20.87 3.04 14.87
CA ILE A 82 -21.99 3.84 14.36
C ILE A 82 -22.22 3.64 12.86
N GLY A 83 -21.33 2.90 12.20
CA GLY A 83 -21.46 2.51 10.81
C GLY A 83 -20.62 1.29 10.50
N THR A 84 -21.18 0.34 9.78
CA THR A 84 -20.48 -0.80 9.19
C THR A 84 -20.82 -0.84 7.72
N ILE A 85 -19.80 -0.82 6.87
CA ILE A 85 -19.93 -0.98 5.43
C ILE A 85 -19.20 -2.23 5.01
N ILE A 86 -19.90 -3.11 4.31
CA ILE A 86 -19.34 -4.35 3.76
C ILE A 86 -19.31 -4.22 2.25
N PHE A 87 -18.12 -4.35 1.67
CA PHE A 87 -17.94 -4.27 0.22
C PHE A 87 -17.90 -5.67 -0.41
N PRO A 88 -18.50 -5.86 -1.59
CA PRO A 88 -18.08 -6.95 -2.45
C PRO A 88 -16.65 -6.70 -2.96
N THR A 89 -16.03 -7.73 -3.52
CA THR A 89 -14.63 -7.71 -3.97
C THR A 89 -14.30 -6.67 -5.05
N ASN A 90 -15.32 -6.07 -5.70
CA ASN A 90 -15.13 -5.00 -6.68
C ASN A 90 -15.11 -3.58 -6.08
N TYR A 91 -15.32 -3.43 -4.76
CA TYR A 91 -15.28 -2.16 -4.01
C TYR A 91 -16.25 -1.07 -4.51
N LYS A 92 -17.21 -1.43 -5.36
CA LYS A 92 -18.16 -0.48 -5.93
C LYS A 92 -19.17 -0.02 -4.87
N PRO A 93 -19.28 1.29 -4.57
CA PRO A 93 -20.19 1.81 -3.54
C PRO A 93 -21.64 1.36 -3.72
N GLU A 94 -22.13 1.28 -4.96
CA GLU A 94 -23.51 0.88 -5.27
C GLU A 94 -23.85 -0.56 -4.86
N ASN A 95 -22.84 -1.41 -4.66
CA ASN A 95 -23.02 -2.79 -4.24
C ASN A 95 -22.69 -3.00 -2.76
N ALA A 96 -22.32 -1.94 -2.04
CA ALA A 96 -21.93 -2.02 -0.64
C ALA A 96 -23.16 -2.14 0.26
N LYS A 97 -23.05 -2.93 1.32
CA LYS A 97 -24.07 -3.01 2.37
C LYS A 97 -23.71 -2.06 3.50
N LEU A 98 -24.51 -1.02 3.69
CA LEU A 98 -24.42 -0.08 4.82
C LEU A 98 -25.34 -0.52 5.96
N ASP A 99 -24.80 -0.55 7.17
CA ASP A 99 -25.52 -0.74 8.42
C ASP A 99 -25.14 0.38 9.40
N LEU A 100 -26.13 1.17 9.83
CA LEU A 100 -25.97 2.30 10.77
C LEU A 100 -26.42 1.95 12.19
N THR A 101 -26.64 0.67 12.49
CA THR A 101 -27.02 0.22 13.82
C THR A 101 -25.88 0.44 14.81
N VAL A 102 -26.16 1.17 15.90
CA VAL A 102 -25.17 1.41 16.95
C VAL A 102 -24.92 0.12 17.73
N ARG A 103 -23.65 -0.25 17.90
CA ARG A 103 -23.26 -1.46 18.63
C ARG A 103 -21.88 -1.33 19.28
N GLU A 104 -21.57 -2.25 20.18
CA GLU A 104 -20.20 -2.42 20.66
C GLU A 104 -19.28 -2.91 19.53
N PHE A 105 -17.98 -2.63 19.68
CA PHE A 105 -16.95 -3.29 18.89
C PHE A 105 -16.97 -4.81 19.15
N SER A 106 -16.79 -5.59 18.09
CA SER A 106 -16.39 -6.99 18.22
C SER A 106 -14.99 -7.09 18.82
N ASP A 107 -14.58 -8.28 19.28
CA ASP A 107 -13.24 -8.45 19.87
C ASP A 107 -12.12 -8.18 18.85
N VAL A 108 -12.34 -8.52 17.58
CA VAL A 108 -11.43 -8.16 16.49
C VAL A 108 -11.37 -6.65 16.32
N GLU A 109 -12.51 -5.97 16.30
CA GLU A 109 -12.57 -4.51 16.14
C GLU A 109 -11.93 -3.76 17.32
N LYS A 110 -12.05 -4.28 18.55
CA LYS A 110 -11.35 -3.72 19.72
C LYS A 110 -9.84 -3.74 19.51
N GLU A 111 -9.29 -4.81 18.95
CA GLU A 111 -7.85 -4.91 18.65
C GLU A 111 -7.41 -3.88 17.61
N TYR A 112 -8.18 -3.73 16.53
CA TYR A 112 -7.94 -2.73 15.50
C TYR A 112 -8.01 -1.30 16.06
N ALA A 113 -9.06 -0.98 16.82
CA ALA A 113 -9.24 0.31 17.47
C ALA A 113 -8.08 0.61 18.44
N ALA A 114 -7.65 -0.38 19.24
CA ALA A 114 -6.59 -0.21 20.21
C ALA A 114 -5.24 0.14 19.57
N ILE A 115 -4.79 -0.60 18.55
CA ILE A 115 -3.51 -0.30 17.89
C ILE A 115 -3.58 1.01 17.10
N ARG A 116 -4.74 1.31 16.49
CA ARG A 116 -4.95 2.55 15.75
C ARG A 116 -4.91 3.76 16.67
N GLN A 117 -5.57 3.71 17.83
CA GLN A 117 -5.57 4.81 18.79
C GLN A 117 -4.17 5.05 19.35
N LYS A 118 -3.44 3.98 19.70
CA LYS A 118 -2.05 4.08 20.15
C LYS A 118 -1.14 4.68 19.08
N ALA A 119 -1.28 4.25 17.82
CA ALA A 119 -0.56 4.85 16.70
C ALA A 119 -0.88 6.33 16.54
N LEU A 120 -2.17 6.71 16.58
CA LEU A 120 -2.59 8.12 16.46
C LEU A 120 -2.01 8.99 17.57
N THR A 121 -2.06 8.53 18.82
CA THR A 121 -1.44 9.24 19.95
C THR A 121 0.06 9.38 19.76
N HIS A 122 0.75 8.34 19.29
CA HIS A 122 2.18 8.38 19.04
C HIS A 122 2.54 9.36 17.90
N ILE A 123 1.81 9.33 16.79
CA ILE A 123 2.01 10.24 15.64
C ILE A 123 1.87 11.71 16.02
N ASN A 124 0.95 12.03 16.93
CA ASN A 124 0.74 13.41 17.36
C ASN A 124 1.81 13.92 18.33
N ASN A 125 2.57 13.03 18.96
CA ASN A 125 3.55 13.37 20.00
C ASN A 125 5.01 13.22 19.54
N ASP A 126 5.26 12.55 18.41
CA ASP A 126 6.61 12.26 17.91
C ASP A 126 6.91 13.07 16.64
N THR A 127 8.09 13.69 16.59
CA THR A 127 8.52 14.56 15.48
C THR A 127 9.06 13.78 14.28
N ILE A 128 9.20 12.45 14.38
CA ILE A 128 9.55 11.60 13.24
C ILE A 128 8.52 11.70 12.11
N PHE A 129 7.25 11.93 12.46
CA PHE A 129 6.13 12.07 11.52
C PHE A 129 6.06 13.48 10.95
N LYS A 130 6.48 13.62 9.69
CA LYS A 130 6.42 14.91 8.99
C LYS A 130 5.06 15.07 8.32
N ARG A 131 4.56 16.31 8.32
CA ARG A 131 3.34 16.70 7.62
C ARG A 131 3.70 17.72 6.56
N TYR A 132 3.21 17.50 5.34
CA TYR A 132 3.41 18.40 4.22
C TYR A 132 2.11 19.15 3.93
N ASN A 133 2.24 20.36 3.38
CA ASN A 133 1.07 21.12 2.95
C ASN A 133 0.26 20.33 1.92
N ASN A 134 -1.06 20.43 1.99
CA ASN A 134 -2.01 19.72 1.12
C ASN A 134 -1.90 18.18 1.19
N THR A 135 -1.45 17.64 2.33
CA THR A 135 -1.39 16.20 2.58
C THR A 135 -1.95 15.87 3.96
N ASN A 136 -2.43 14.65 4.12
CA ASN A 136 -2.86 14.10 5.41
C ASN A 136 -2.21 12.73 5.63
N LEU A 137 -1.91 12.44 6.90
CA LEU A 137 -1.48 11.10 7.30
C LEU A 137 -2.71 10.23 7.54
N ASN A 138 -2.83 9.13 6.80
CA ASN A 138 -3.85 8.12 7.01
C ASN A 138 -3.26 6.89 7.72
N LEU A 139 -4.00 6.31 8.67
CA LEU A 139 -3.55 5.17 9.46
C LEU A 139 -4.27 3.91 9.00
N VAL A 140 -3.49 2.93 8.51
CA VAL A 140 -3.98 1.65 8.00
C VAL A 140 -3.52 0.52 8.93
N PRO A 141 -4.34 0.11 9.90
CA PRO A 141 -4.05 -1.03 10.75
C PRO A 141 -4.14 -2.34 9.97
N ILE A 142 -3.16 -3.22 10.15
CA ILE A 142 -3.12 -4.57 9.59
C ILE A 142 -2.76 -5.53 10.73
N ILE A 143 -3.66 -6.48 10.99
CA ILE A 143 -3.49 -7.50 12.02
C ILE A 143 -3.44 -8.85 11.33
N ASN A 144 -2.35 -9.59 11.54
CA ASN A 144 -2.24 -10.98 11.13
C ASN A 144 -1.66 -11.82 12.29
N PRO A 145 -1.70 -13.17 12.22
CA PRO A 145 -1.21 -14.01 13.31
C PRO A 145 0.27 -13.83 13.66
N LYS A 146 1.09 -13.33 12.72
CA LYS A 146 2.53 -13.12 12.92
C LYS A 146 2.82 -11.77 13.57
N GLU A 147 2.13 -10.72 13.14
CA GLU A 147 2.43 -9.34 13.53
C GLU A 147 1.21 -8.41 13.43
N LYS A 148 1.30 -7.31 14.19
CA LYS A 148 0.35 -6.20 14.15
C LYS A 148 1.10 -4.96 13.69
N LYS A 149 0.63 -4.34 12.62
CA LYS A 149 1.24 -3.14 12.03
C LYS A 149 0.18 -2.05 11.87
N VAL A 150 0.61 -0.80 11.98
CA VAL A 150 -0.14 0.34 11.47
C VAL A 150 0.75 1.03 10.45
N PHE A 151 0.34 1.00 9.19
CA PHE A 151 0.96 1.80 8.15
C PHE A 151 0.43 3.22 8.25
N VAL A 152 1.31 4.19 8.06
CA VAL A 152 0.96 5.61 8.02
C VAL A 152 1.26 6.09 6.61
N LEU A 153 0.21 6.29 5.82
CA LEU A 153 0.30 6.71 4.43
C LEU A 153 0.17 8.23 4.33
N THR A 154 0.96 8.86 3.48
CA THR A 154 0.77 10.28 3.13
C THR A 154 -0.15 10.38 1.92
N GLY A 155 -1.41 10.74 2.15
CA GLY A 155 -2.41 10.97 1.11
C GLY A 155 -2.54 12.45 0.73
N PRO A 156 -2.82 12.79 -0.54
CA PRO A 156 -3.12 14.15 -0.95
C PRO A 156 -4.46 14.62 -0.37
N SER A 157 -4.57 15.89 -0.02
CA SER A 157 -5.83 16.53 0.37
C SER A 157 -6.46 17.35 -0.77
N VAL A 158 -5.92 17.22 -1.98
CA VAL A 158 -6.35 17.93 -3.18
C VAL A 158 -6.51 16.94 -4.34
N ASN A 159 -7.45 17.21 -5.24
CA ASN A 159 -7.74 16.33 -6.37
C ASN A 159 -6.66 16.37 -7.45
N GLY A 160 -6.55 15.29 -8.22
CA GLY A 160 -5.63 15.21 -9.36
C GLY A 160 -4.15 15.13 -9.00
N VAL A 161 -3.84 14.82 -7.74
CA VAL A 161 -2.49 14.66 -7.21
C VAL A 161 -2.29 13.23 -6.71
N MET A 162 -1.12 12.64 -6.97
CA MET A 162 -0.64 11.40 -6.37
C MET A 162 0.64 11.71 -5.59
N VAL A 163 0.71 11.26 -4.34
CA VAL A 163 1.88 11.44 -3.48
C VAL A 163 2.48 10.08 -3.17
N LEU A 164 3.77 9.92 -3.42
CA LEU A 164 4.56 8.76 -3.01
C LEU A 164 5.53 9.19 -1.92
N GLY A 165 5.66 8.38 -0.88
CA GLY A 165 6.62 8.59 0.20
C GLY A 165 6.11 9.44 1.37
N ASN A 166 7.03 9.77 2.28
CA ASN A 166 6.72 10.18 3.65
C ASN A 166 5.82 9.17 4.39
N ASP A 167 5.99 7.89 4.10
CA ASP A 167 5.23 6.84 4.75
C ASP A 167 6.00 6.25 5.93
N TYR A 168 5.27 5.60 6.83
CA TYR A 168 5.81 5.00 8.03
C TYR A 168 5.16 3.65 8.32
N VAL A 169 5.83 2.82 9.11
CA VAL A 169 5.22 1.64 9.71
C VAL A 169 5.49 1.61 11.21
N ILE A 170 4.43 1.38 11.98
CA ILE A 170 4.47 1.17 13.42
C ILE A 170 4.17 -0.30 13.67
N THR A 171 5.15 -1.04 14.19
CA THR A 171 5.00 -2.45 14.53
C THR A 171 4.68 -2.60 16.01
N PHE A 172 3.70 -3.44 16.33
CA PHE A 172 3.24 -3.73 17.68
C PHE A 172 3.57 -5.16 18.10
N ASN A 173 3.75 -5.37 19.40
CA ASN A 173 3.82 -6.70 19.98
C ASN A 173 2.41 -7.27 20.25
N LYS A 174 2.34 -8.51 20.77
CA LYS A 174 1.07 -9.18 21.07
C LYS A 174 0.21 -8.46 22.12
N LYS A 175 0.82 -7.63 22.98
CA LYS A 175 0.15 -6.81 24.01
C LYS A 175 -0.27 -5.42 23.50
N ASN A 176 -0.19 -5.18 22.19
CA ASN A 176 -0.47 -3.90 21.55
C ASN A 176 0.48 -2.79 22.03
N GLU A 177 1.71 -3.11 22.41
CA GLU A 177 2.75 -2.11 22.72
C GLU A 177 3.59 -1.85 21.46
N ILE A 178 3.96 -0.59 21.23
CA ILE A 178 4.81 -0.20 20.10
C ILE A 178 6.19 -0.85 20.29
N LYS A 179 6.58 -1.69 19.33
CA LYS A 179 7.88 -2.37 19.28
C LYS A 179 8.89 -1.58 18.46
N LYS A 180 8.45 -1.03 17.33
CA LYS A 180 9.32 -0.35 16.37
C LYS A 180 8.51 0.66 15.55
N VAL A 181 9.14 1.77 15.22
CA VAL A 181 8.61 2.81 14.32
C VAL A 181 9.66 3.05 13.26
N GLU A 182 9.25 2.98 12.00
CA GLU A 182 10.18 3.08 10.87
C GLU A 182 9.67 4.08 9.87
N LYS A 183 10.58 4.92 9.39
CA LYS A 183 10.33 5.78 8.25
C LYS A 183 10.68 5.00 6.98
N LEU A 184 9.74 4.95 6.03
CA LEU A 184 9.90 4.20 4.79
C LEU A 184 10.60 5.02 3.70
N HIS A 185 10.47 6.36 3.74
CA HIS A 185 11.03 7.25 2.72
C HIS A 185 11.66 8.52 3.31
N LYS A 186 12.67 9.11 2.65
CA LYS A 186 13.27 10.38 3.15
C LYS A 186 12.37 11.60 2.96
N GLY A 187 11.56 11.63 1.90
CA GLY A 187 10.65 12.74 1.57
C GLY A 187 9.46 12.26 0.74
N ILE A 188 8.82 13.19 0.04
CA ILE A 188 7.70 12.94 -0.87
C ILE A 188 8.10 13.14 -2.33
N ILE A 189 7.41 12.44 -3.23
CA ILE A 189 7.36 12.68 -4.67
C ILE A 189 5.91 12.96 -5.04
N VAL A 190 5.69 14.02 -5.81
CA VAL A 190 4.34 14.47 -6.18
C VAL A 190 4.19 14.36 -7.69
N HIS A 191 3.12 13.68 -8.12
CA HIS A 191 2.67 13.63 -9.51
C HIS A 191 1.35 14.38 -9.63
N SER A 192 1.19 15.19 -10.67
CA SER A 192 0.00 16.00 -10.91
C SER A 192 -0.52 15.79 -12.32
N ASN A 193 -1.82 15.53 -12.46
CA ASN A 193 -2.48 15.43 -13.76
C ASN A 193 -2.80 16.80 -14.39
N ALA A 194 -2.69 17.90 -13.64
CA ALA A 194 -3.03 19.24 -14.12
C ALA A 194 -2.04 19.77 -15.18
N GLU A 195 -0.84 19.19 -15.26
CA GLU A 195 0.28 19.73 -16.06
C GLU A 195 0.60 18.88 -17.30
N ILE A 196 -0.11 17.78 -17.52
CA ILE A 196 0.21 16.82 -18.57
C ILE A 196 -0.82 16.93 -19.70
N PRO A 197 -0.41 17.39 -20.91
CA PRO A 197 -1.25 17.26 -22.10
C PRO A 197 -1.68 15.81 -22.29
N LYS A 198 -2.94 15.55 -22.63
CA LYS A 198 -3.48 14.17 -22.78
C LYS A 198 -2.66 13.29 -23.75
N GLU A 199 -1.91 13.89 -24.65
CA GLU A 199 -1.06 13.23 -25.66
C GLU A 199 0.35 12.88 -25.14
N SER A 200 0.71 13.31 -23.92
CA SER A 200 2.05 13.19 -23.33
C SER A 200 2.06 12.47 -21.97
N ILE A 201 1.02 11.69 -21.66
CA ILE A 201 0.96 10.95 -20.38
C ILE A 201 2.11 9.95 -20.33
N PRO A 202 3.08 10.10 -19.41
CA PRO A 202 4.16 9.15 -19.30
C PRO A 202 3.58 7.78 -18.92
N GLU A 203 3.79 6.77 -19.76
CA GLU A 203 3.39 5.39 -19.45
C GLU A 203 4.20 4.80 -18.28
N GLY A 204 5.24 5.52 -17.83
CA GLY A 204 6.12 5.11 -16.75
C GLY A 204 6.47 6.22 -15.76
N GLY A 205 6.85 5.82 -14.55
CA GLY A 205 7.39 6.71 -13.52
C GLY A 205 8.55 6.06 -12.77
N SER A 206 9.34 6.86 -12.06
CA SER A 206 10.36 6.31 -11.17
C SER A 206 10.70 7.22 -10.01
N HIS A 207 11.30 6.64 -8.98
CA HIS A 207 12.02 7.37 -7.95
C HIS A 207 13.12 6.52 -7.29
N THR A 208 13.89 7.15 -6.41
CA THR A 208 15.03 6.51 -5.74
C THR A 208 14.75 6.27 -4.26
N HIS A 209 15.05 5.05 -3.79
CA HIS A 209 15.15 4.72 -2.37
C HIS A 209 16.58 4.88 -1.87
N VAL A 210 16.72 5.68 -0.83
CA VAL A 210 18.02 6.11 -0.27
C VAL A 210 18.15 5.76 1.23
N LEU A 211 17.23 4.95 1.74
CA LEU A 211 17.29 4.36 3.09
C LEU A 211 17.76 2.92 2.95
N GLU A 212 18.83 2.57 3.66
CA GLU A 212 19.46 1.23 3.54
C GLU A 212 18.52 0.11 4.01
N ASP A 213 17.71 0.38 5.04
CA ASP A 213 16.72 -0.58 5.57
C ASP A 213 15.55 -0.83 4.61
N TRP A 214 15.34 0.04 3.61
CA TRP A 214 14.25 -0.03 2.63
C TRP A 214 14.77 0.03 1.19
N PRO A 215 15.60 -0.95 0.76
CA PRO A 215 16.28 -0.89 -0.54
C PRO A 215 15.40 -1.34 -1.73
N TYR A 216 14.18 -1.79 -1.46
CA TYR A 216 13.19 -2.18 -2.47
C TYR A 216 12.01 -1.21 -2.45
N ILE A 217 11.15 -1.27 -3.47
CA ILE A 217 9.82 -0.67 -3.39
C ILE A 217 9.12 -1.11 -2.09
N THR A 218 8.44 -0.20 -1.41
CA THR A 218 7.74 -0.53 -0.16
C THR A 218 6.31 -1.04 -0.43
N SER A 219 5.69 -1.67 0.56
CA SER A 219 4.28 -2.05 0.49
C SER A 219 3.35 -0.83 0.41
N THR A 220 3.77 0.33 0.93
CA THR A 220 3.02 1.59 0.80
C THR A 220 3.11 2.18 -0.61
N ASP A 221 4.28 2.09 -1.27
CA ASP A 221 4.40 2.44 -2.69
C ASP A 221 3.48 1.57 -3.56
N VAL A 222 3.47 0.25 -3.33
CA VAL A 222 2.57 -0.68 -4.06
C VAL A 222 1.11 -0.29 -3.83
N CYS A 223 0.71 -0.03 -2.59
CA CYS A 223 -0.65 0.43 -2.27
C CYS A 223 -1.01 1.71 -3.05
N THR A 224 -0.16 2.74 -2.97
CA THR A 224 -0.38 4.01 -3.65
C THR A 224 -0.45 3.84 -5.17
N LEU A 225 0.45 3.05 -5.77
CA LEU A 225 0.40 2.76 -7.21
C LEU A 225 -0.90 2.04 -7.59
N MET A 226 -1.35 1.07 -6.79
CA MET A 226 -2.64 0.41 -7.05
C MET A 226 -3.84 1.36 -6.93
N LEU A 227 -3.78 2.35 -6.04
CA LEU A 227 -4.83 3.38 -5.89
C LEU A 227 -4.87 4.35 -7.07
N TYR A 228 -3.71 4.77 -7.59
CA TYR A 228 -3.62 5.95 -8.47
C TYR A 228 -3.14 5.65 -9.90
N SER A 229 -2.42 4.56 -10.17
CA SER A 229 -1.79 4.34 -11.48
C SER A 229 -2.77 4.42 -12.66
N ASN A 230 -4.01 3.92 -12.51
CA ASN A 230 -5.02 3.99 -13.57
C ASN A 230 -5.46 5.43 -13.88
N SER A 231 -5.67 6.28 -12.86
CA SER A 231 -6.09 7.67 -13.07
C SER A 231 -4.96 8.57 -13.54
N PHE A 232 -3.70 8.14 -13.38
CA PHE A 232 -2.49 8.82 -13.84
C PHE A 232 -1.89 8.22 -15.13
N GLY A 233 -2.49 7.16 -15.68
CA GLY A 233 -2.00 6.46 -16.88
C GLY A 233 -0.64 5.75 -16.71
N ILE A 234 -0.18 5.52 -15.48
CA ILE A 234 1.08 4.86 -15.17
C ILE A 234 0.93 3.37 -15.38
N LYS A 235 1.64 2.79 -16.35
CA LYS A 235 1.65 1.34 -16.61
C LYS A 235 2.80 0.64 -15.89
N ILE A 236 3.96 1.29 -15.82
CA ILE A 236 5.18 0.75 -15.20
C ILE A 236 5.76 1.77 -14.21
N TYR A 237 6.18 1.34 -13.04
CA TYR A 237 6.84 2.21 -12.07
C TYR A 237 8.11 1.57 -11.53
N SER A 238 9.23 2.29 -11.59
CA SER A 238 10.54 1.78 -11.13
C SER A 238 10.99 2.47 -9.84
N VAL A 239 11.37 1.68 -8.84
CA VAL A 239 12.03 2.19 -7.63
C VAL A 239 13.46 1.68 -7.61
N ILE A 240 14.41 2.60 -7.58
CA ILE A 240 15.84 2.29 -7.72
C ILE A 240 16.53 2.58 -6.40
N SER A 241 17.31 1.64 -5.89
CA SER A 241 18.24 1.83 -4.78
C SER A 241 19.67 1.59 -5.23
N GLU A 242 20.62 1.68 -4.30
CA GLU A 242 22.03 1.41 -4.58
C GLU A 242 22.25 0.01 -5.21
N LYS A 243 21.56 -1.01 -4.70
CA LYS A 243 21.79 -2.41 -5.07
C LYS A 243 20.71 -3.01 -5.97
N TYR A 244 19.51 -2.45 -5.95
CA TYR A 244 18.35 -3.09 -6.57
C TYR A 244 17.51 -2.12 -7.39
N THR A 245 16.88 -2.66 -8.42
CA THR A 245 15.80 -2.02 -9.16
C THR A 245 14.54 -2.86 -8.96
N SER A 246 13.51 -2.23 -8.41
CA SER A 246 12.16 -2.79 -8.26
C SER A 246 11.29 -2.24 -9.38
N ILE A 247 10.59 -3.10 -10.11
CA ILE A 247 9.74 -2.72 -11.25
C ILE A 247 8.32 -3.23 -10.97
N TRP A 248 7.41 -2.28 -10.78
CA TRP A 248 5.98 -2.52 -10.66
C TRP A 248 5.31 -2.40 -12.04
N ASN A 249 4.55 -3.42 -12.44
CA ASN A 249 3.65 -3.37 -13.57
C ASN A 249 2.21 -3.27 -13.05
N ALA A 250 1.57 -2.12 -13.30
CA ALA A 250 0.25 -1.77 -12.78
C ALA A 250 -0.88 -2.56 -13.44
N GLU A 251 -0.76 -2.90 -14.73
CA GLU A 251 -1.77 -3.66 -15.47
C GLU A 251 -1.87 -5.10 -14.95
N GLY A 252 -0.72 -5.73 -14.72
CA GLY A 252 -0.64 -7.11 -14.22
C GLY A 252 -0.62 -7.24 -12.70
N ASN A 253 -0.53 -6.14 -11.95
CA ASN A 253 -0.20 -6.13 -10.52
C ASN A 253 1.02 -7.02 -10.18
N LYS A 254 2.10 -6.87 -10.96
CA LYS A 254 3.32 -7.68 -10.81
C LYS A 254 4.48 -6.85 -10.33
N LEU A 255 5.17 -7.34 -9.30
CA LEU A 255 6.42 -6.79 -8.83
C LEU A 255 7.58 -7.71 -9.22
N VAL A 256 8.59 -7.13 -9.85
CA VAL A 256 9.87 -7.79 -10.12
C VAL A 256 10.98 -7.00 -9.44
N ILE A 257 11.89 -7.69 -8.76
CA ILE A 257 13.08 -7.09 -8.16
C ILE A 257 14.31 -7.74 -8.77
N ILE A 258 15.24 -6.91 -9.24
CA ILE A 258 16.51 -7.35 -9.80
C ILE A 258 17.66 -6.55 -9.20
N THR A 259 18.85 -7.16 -9.14
CA THR A 259 20.07 -6.41 -8.80
C THR A 259 20.44 -5.44 -9.92
N ASN A 260 21.01 -4.29 -9.58
CA ASN A 260 21.47 -3.31 -10.57
C ASN A 260 22.53 -3.90 -11.52
N ASP A 261 23.38 -4.81 -11.04
CA ASP A 261 24.35 -5.54 -11.87
C ASP A 261 23.66 -6.40 -12.94
N ALA A 262 22.62 -7.14 -12.58
CA ALA A 262 21.83 -7.91 -13.54
C ALA A 262 21.14 -7.00 -14.55
N MET A 263 20.59 -5.86 -14.11
CA MET A 263 19.98 -4.87 -15.00
C MET A 263 20.99 -4.33 -16.03
N LYS A 264 22.21 -4.01 -15.58
CA LYS A 264 23.29 -3.56 -16.47
C LYS A 264 23.65 -4.61 -17.52
N ARG A 265 23.76 -5.88 -17.13
CA ARG A 265 24.01 -6.99 -18.07
C ARG A 265 22.90 -7.15 -19.10
N ILE A 266 21.63 -7.00 -18.69
CA ILE A 266 20.47 -7.04 -19.60
C ILE A 266 20.56 -5.90 -20.62
N GLN A 267 20.85 -4.68 -20.17
CA GLN A 267 20.99 -3.52 -21.05
C GLN A 267 22.14 -3.67 -22.04
N GLU A 268 23.28 -4.21 -21.61
CA GLU A 268 24.43 -4.48 -22.47
C GLU A 268 24.12 -5.55 -23.53
N ASP A 269 23.40 -6.62 -23.18
CA ASP A 269 22.96 -7.65 -24.13
C ASP A 269 21.93 -7.09 -25.14
N GLN A 270 20.97 -6.27 -24.69
CA GLN A 270 19.99 -5.64 -25.58
C GLN A 270 20.64 -4.75 -26.64
N LYS A 271 21.63 -3.94 -26.25
CA LYS A 271 22.42 -3.10 -27.19
C LYS A 271 23.17 -3.93 -28.22
N LYS A 272 23.61 -5.14 -27.87
CA LYS A 272 24.29 -6.04 -28.82
C LYS A 272 23.34 -6.69 -29.81
N ARG A 273 22.09 -6.97 -29.40
CA ARG A 273 21.07 -7.60 -30.25
C ARG A 273 20.35 -6.59 -31.16
N HIS A 274 20.27 -5.33 -30.74
CA HIS A 274 19.64 -4.24 -31.48
C HIS A 274 20.62 -3.05 -31.56
N PRO A 275 21.67 -3.13 -32.40
CA PRO A 275 22.70 -2.10 -32.54
C PRO A 275 22.18 -0.79 -33.15
#